data_AF-A0AAJ1TNW4-F1
#
_entry.id   AF-A0AAJ1TNW4-F1
#
_cell.length_a   1.000
_cell.length_b   1.000
_cell.length_c   1.000
_cell.angle_alpha   90.00
_cell.angle_beta   90.00
_cell.angle_gamma   90.00
#
_symmetry.space_group_name_H-M   'P 1'
#
loop_
_entity.id
_entity.type
_entity.pdbx_description
1 polymer ?
#
loop_
_entity_poly.entity_id
_entity_poly.type
_entity_poly.pdbx_seq_one_letter_code
_entity_poly.pdbx_strand_id
1 'polypeptide(L)'
;MSDLLSVALVCAGTLQAQDCSRDTALDIIVSPAHSPMECLMHAQILAAQAGLPGGGDRYLKIACEPRRTEATPVPSLRRAS
;
A
#
# COMPACT_ATOMS: atom_id res chain seq x y z
N MET A 1 19.57 0.24 2.04
CA MET A 1 18.53 -0.08 1.04
C MET A 1 17.20 0.22 1.70
N SER A 2 16.30 0.93 1.02
CA SER A 2 14.99 1.27 1.60
C SER A 2 14.09 0.04 1.52
N ASP A 3 13.88 -0.62 2.65
CA ASP A 3 12.86 -1.67 2.74
C ASP A 3 11.48 -1.03 2.68
N LEU A 4 10.82 -1.13 1.54
CA LEU A 4 9.44 -0.72 1.34
C LEU A 4 8.54 -1.97 1.27
N LEU A 5 7.28 -1.79 1.59
CA LEU A 5 6.21 -2.76 1.38
C LEU A 5 5.27 -2.16 0.34
N SER A 6 5.09 -2.89 -0.76
CA SER A 6 3.99 -2.64 -1.68
C SER A 6 2.74 -3.32 -1.11
N VAL A 7 1.70 -2.52 -0.86
CA VAL A 7 0.43 -2.97 -0.33
C VAL A 7 -0.63 -2.66 -1.37
N ALA A 8 -1.20 -3.70 -1.97
CA ALA A 8 -2.35 -3.56 -2.85
C ALA A 8 -3.62 -3.91 -2.07
N LEU A 9 -4.51 -2.94 -1.99
CA LEU A 9 -5.81 -3.06 -1.36
C LEU A 9 -6.86 -3.23 -2.46
N VAL A 10 -7.63 -4.31 -2.41
CA VAL A 10 -8.83 -4.50 -3.23
C VAL A 10 -10.00 -3.89 -2.48
N CYS A 11 -10.53 -2.79 -2.97
CA CYS A 11 -11.59 -2.02 -2.34
C CYS A 11 -12.93 -2.28 -3.01
N ALA A 12 -14.02 -2.21 -2.25
CA ALA A 12 -15.37 -2.17 -2.83
C ALA A 12 -15.61 -0.83 -3.53
N GLY A 13 -16.28 -0.84 -4.68
CA GLY A 13 -16.56 0.36 -5.49
C GLY A 13 -17.48 1.38 -4.82
N THR A 14 -18.24 0.95 -3.82
CA THR A 14 -19.06 1.84 -2.97
C THR A 14 -18.26 2.56 -1.89
N LEU A 15 -17.02 2.14 -1.63
CA LEU A 15 -16.14 2.71 -0.60
C LEU A 15 -15.26 3.80 -1.21
N GLN A 16 -15.21 4.99 -0.61
CA GLN A 16 -14.33 6.04 -1.12
C GLN A 16 -12.85 5.65 -0.99
N ALA A 17 -12.03 6.11 -1.94
CA ALA A 17 -10.59 5.82 -1.96
C ALA A 17 -9.86 6.24 -0.67
N GLN A 18 -10.36 7.28 0.01
CA GLN A 18 -9.82 7.74 1.29
C GLN A 18 -10.12 6.76 2.44
N ASP A 19 -11.30 6.12 2.42
CA ASP A 19 -11.74 5.20 3.47
C ASP A 19 -11.19 3.80 3.27
N CYS A 20 -10.82 3.42 2.03
CA CYS A 20 -10.19 2.13 1.78
C CYS A 20 -8.81 2.04 2.41
N SER A 21 -8.73 1.29 3.50
CA SER A 21 -7.53 1.01 4.28
C SER A 21 -7.37 -0.50 4.47
N ARG A 22 -6.28 -0.93 5.11
CA ARG A 22 -6.05 -2.35 5.40
C ARG A 22 -7.22 -3.00 6.15
N ASP A 23 -7.88 -2.28 7.05
CA ASP A 23 -9.01 -2.81 7.83
C ASP A 23 -10.33 -2.94 7.04
N THR A 24 -10.49 -2.19 5.95
CA THR A 24 -11.75 -2.12 5.20
C THR A 24 -11.65 -2.70 3.79
N ALA A 25 -10.45 -3.09 3.38
CA ALA A 25 -10.23 -3.72 2.09
C ALA A 25 -10.86 -5.12 2.07
N LEU A 26 -11.38 -5.51 0.91
CA LEU A 26 -11.89 -6.85 0.65
C LEU A 26 -10.75 -7.87 0.59
N ASP A 27 -9.60 -7.46 0.06
CA ASP A 27 -8.38 -8.26 -0.03
C ASP A 27 -7.14 -7.36 0.08
N ILE A 28 -6.05 -7.91 0.61
CA ILE A 28 -4.79 -7.22 0.87
C ILE A 28 -3.64 -8.10 0.39
N ILE A 29 -2.90 -7.60 -0.59
CA ILE A 29 -1.72 -8.26 -1.11
C ILE A 29 -0.50 -7.43 -0.71
N VAL A 30 0.43 -8.05 0.00
CA VAL A 30 1.66 -7.40 0.48
C VAL A 30 2.88 -8.06 -0.17
N SER A 31 3.70 -7.24 -0.81
CA SER A 31 4.96 -7.68 -1.42
C SER A 31 6.12 -6.78 -0.97
N PRO A 32 7.32 -7.34 -0.74
CA PRO A 32 8.50 -6.51 -0.52
C PRO A 32 8.80 -5.68 -1.77
N ALA A 33 9.22 -4.43 -1.56
CA ALA A 33 9.73 -3.56 -2.61
C ALA A 33 11.01 -2.89 -2.10
N HIS A 34 12.04 -2.84 -2.94
CA HIS A 34 13.33 -2.24 -2.57
C HIS A 34 13.48 -0.81 -3.12
N SER A 35 12.48 -0.33 -3.88
CA SER A 35 12.42 1.04 -4.38
C SER A 35 10.97 1.50 -4.67
N PRO A 36 10.70 2.82 -4.69
CA PRO A 36 9.39 3.34 -5.13
C PRO A 36 9.03 2.93 -6.56
N MET A 37 10.03 2.83 -7.44
CA MET A 37 9.84 2.38 -8.82
C MET A 37 9.36 0.93 -8.87
N GLU A 38 9.94 0.05 -8.06
CA GLU A 38 9.51 -1.34 -7.96
C GLU A 38 8.08 -1.47 -7.41
N CYS A 39 7.70 -0.64 -6.44
CA CYS A 39 6.32 -0.58 -5.95
C CYS A 39 5.33 -0.16 -7.05
N LEU A 40 5.68 0.82 -7.89
CA LEU A 40 4.88 1.24 -9.04
C LEU A 40 4.79 0.17 -10.13
N MET A 41 5.84 -0.60 -10.38
CA MET A 41 5.80 -1.71 -11.34
C MET A 41 4.92 -2.85 -10.82
N HIS A 42 5.04 -3.20 -9.53
CA HIS A 42 4.16 -4.17 -8.88
C HIS A 42 2.69 -3.74 -8.93
N ALA A 43 2.38 -2.45 -8.83
CA ALA A 43 1.02 -1.92 -8.98
C ALA A 43 0.35 -2.39 -10.28
N GLN A 44 1.05 -2.29 -11.41
CA GLN A 44 0.52 -2.64 -12.73
C GLN A 44 0.27 -4.14 -12.84
N ILE A 45 1.22 -4.94 -12.35
CA ILE A 45 1.13 -6.40 -12.30
C ILE A 45 -0.04 -6.85 -11.43
N LEU A 46 -0.24 -6.22 -10.27
CA LEU A 46 -1.34 -6.53 -9.36
C LEU A 46 -2.70 -6.10 -9.92
N ALA A 47 -2.78 -4.94 -10.58
CA ALA A 47 -4.00 -4.51 -11.27
C ALA A 47 -4.41 -5.49 -12.38
N ALA A 48 -3.44 -5.99 -13.16
CA ALA A 48 -3.69 -7.01 -14.17
C ALA A 48 -4.15 -8.34 -13.56
N GLN A 49 -3.48 -8.82 -12.49
CA GLN A 49 -3.81 -10.07 -11.81
C GLN A 49 -5.15 -10.04 -11.07
N ALA A 50 -5.51 -8.89 -10.48
CA ALA A 50 -6.79 -8.70 -9.83
C ALA A 50 -7.97 -8.78 -10.82
N GLY A 51 -7.67 -8.83 -12.14
CA GLY A 51 -8.67 -8.97 -13.18
C GLY A 51 -9.71 -7.85 -13.14
N LEU A 52 -9.35 -6.69 -12.57
CA LEU A 52 -10.22 -5.54 -12.37
C LEU A 52 -10.51 -4.93 -13.73
N PRO A 53 -11.65 -5.24 -14.36
CA PRO A 53 -11.92 -4.83 -15.72
C PRO A 53 -12.65 -3.49 -15.67
N GLY A 54 -12.11 -2.49 -14.96
CA GLY A 54 -12.79 -1.19 -14.78
C GLY A 54 -14.25 -1.29 -14.31
N GLY A 55 -14.65 -2.41 -13.70
CA GLY A 55 -16.04 -2.70 -13.34
C GLY A 55 -16.35 -2.10 -11.98
N GLY A 56 -17.38 -1.26 -11.92
CA GLY A 56 -17.66 -0.33 -10.82
C GLY A 56 -17.88 -0.92 -9.42
N ASP A 57 -17.82 -2.24 -9.24
CA ASP A 57 -18.02 -2.91 -7.95
C ASP A 57 -16.73 -3.06 -7.13
N ARG A 58 -15.55 -2.99 -7.76
CA ARG A 58 -14.25 -3.10 -7.06
C ARG A 58 -13.18 -2.26 -7.73
N TYR A 59 -12.24 -1.73 -6.95
CA TYR A 59 -11.06 -1.04 -7.47
C TYR A 59 -9.81 -1.41 -6.68
N LEU A 60 -8.63 -1.14 -7.25
CA LEU A 60 -7.35 -1.33 -6.60
C LEU A 60 -6.83 -0.01 -6.05
N LYS A 61 -6.37 -0.01 -4.80
CA LYS A 61 -5.58 1.07 -4.22
C LYS A 61 -4.19 0.53 -3.89
N ILE A 62 -3.16 1.19 -4.42
CA ILE A 62 -1.77 0.83 -4.14
C ILE A 62 -1.19 1.83 -3.13
N ALA A 63 -0.60 1.30 -2.07
CA ALA A 63 0.17 2.05 -1.10
C ALA A 63 1.60 1.49 -1.01
N CYS A 64 2.58 2.38 -1.02
CA CYS A 64 3.98 2.02 -0.74
C CYS A 64 4.29 2.50 0.67
N GLU A 65 4.41 1.57 1.60
CA GLU A 65 4.67 1.88 3.00
C GLU A 65 6.14 1.56 3.34
N PRO A 66 6.81 2.35 4.17
CA PRO A 66 8.11 1.95 4.71
C PRO A 66 7.93 0.70 5.57
N ARG A 67 8.72 -0.33 5.28
CA ARG A 67 8.81 -1.50 6.16
C ARG A 67 9.41 -1.00 7.47
N ARG A 68 8.66 -1.10 8.56
CA ARG A 68 9.28 -1.00 9.89
C ARG A 68 10.09 -2.27 10.11
N THR A 69 11.31 -2.27 9.59
CA THR A 69 12.36 -3.10 10.17
C THR A 69 12.65 -2.47 11.53
N GLU A 70 12.62 -3.27 12.58
CA GLU A 70 12.78 -2.89 13.98
C GLU A 70 14.19 -2.32 14.26
N ALA A 71 14.55 -1.18 13.66
CA ALA A 71 15.87 -0.57 13.78
C ALA A 71 15.92 0.89 13.28
N THR A 72 14.98 1.74 13.69
CA THR A 72 15.25 3.18 13.72
C THR A 72 14.58 3.80 14.94
N PRO A 73 15.32 4.14 16.02
CA PRO A 73 14.75 4.94 17.09
C PRO A 73 14.44 6.31 16.47
N VAL A 74 13.15 6.66 16.45
CA VAL A 74 12.73 8.03 16.12
C VAL A 74 13.39 8.94 17.17
N PRO A 75 14.25 9.91 16.80
CA PRO A 75 14.72 10.88 17.76
C PRO A 75 13.52 11.76 18.09
N SER A 76 12.88 11.44 19.21
CA SER A 76 11.93 12.32 19.87
C SER A 76 12.71 13.54 20.32
N LEU A 77 12.77 14.54 19.44
CA LEU A 77 13.36 15.84 19.73
C LEU A 77 12.47 16.50 20.80
N ARG A 78 12.74 16.17 22.07
CA ARG A 78 12.24 16.91 23.22
C ARG A 78 12.79 18.32 23.08
N ARG A 79 11.94 19.22 22.62
CA ARG A 79 12.16 20.67 22.69
C ARG A 79 12.13 21.06 24.18
N ALA A 80 13.31 21.12 24.80
CA ALA A 80 13.48 21.73 26.11
C ALA A 80 13.43 23.26 25.96
N SER A 81 12.70 23.87 26.89
CA SER A 81 12.41 25.30 27.01
C SER A 81 13.63 26.16 27.30
#